data_AF-A0A438GA31-F1
#
_entry.id   AF-A0A438GA31-F1
#
_cell.length_a   1.000
_cell.length_b   1.000
_cell.length_c   1.000
_cell.angle_alpha   90.00
_cell.angle_beta   90.00
_cell.angle_gamma   90.00
#
_symmetry.space_group_name_H-M   'P 1'
#
loop_
_entity.id
_entity.type
_entity.pdbx_description
1 polymer ?
#
loop_
_entity_poly.entity_id
_entity_poly.type
_entity_poly.pdbx_seq_one_letter_code
_entity_poly.pdbx_strand_id
1 'polypeptide(L)'
;MHSQFQVMESHQASKLDTSGTAKAVISCFQKLGVPFKLDQIQQIRDPKQQVEMVGVPEEYLNGHAFHMYHLTSPDQTVSFEFQHNVCGRSIYAEGTIDATIFLAKKIQLGTEQRIYNMIDVLREGNMR
;
A
#
# COMPACT_ATOMS: atom_id res chain seq x y z
N MET A 1 -27.85 4.00 -7.96
CA MET A 1 -27.03 2.79 -8.13
C MET A 1 -25.59 3.19 -7.85
N HIS A 2 -24.93 2.56 -6.89
CA HIS A 2 -23.55 2.91 -6.51
C HIS A 2 -22.57 1.92 -7.12
N SER A 3 -21.38 2.40 -7.48
CA SER A 3 -20.27 1.54 -7.92
C SER A 3 -19.92 0.53 -6.82
N GLN A 4 -19.55 -0.68 -7.22
CA GLN A 4 -19.11 -1.72 -6.29
C GLN A 4 -17.62 -1.55 -6.03
N PHE A 5 -17.22 -1.49 -4.76
CA PHE A 5 -15.81 -1.40 -4.37
C PHE A 5 -15.43 -2.56 -3.47
N GLN A 6 -14.42 -3.30 -3.88
CA GLN A 6 -13.89 -4.46 -3.17
C GLN A 6 -12.44 -4.17 -2.82
N VAL A 7 -12.08 -4.44 -1.58
CA VAL A 7 -10.71 -4.29 -1.09
C VAL A 7 -10.29 -5.58 -0.44
N MET A 8 -9.16 -6.11 -0.91
CA MET A 8 -8.52 -7.28 -0.36
C MET A 8 -7.12 -6.91 0.11
N GLU A 9 -6.73 -7.38 1.30
CA GLU A 9 -5.36 -7.28 1.78
C GLU A 9 -4.86 -8.61 2.32
N SER A 10 -3.58 -8.87 2.09
CA SER A 10 -2.87 -10.02 2.63
C SER A 10 -1.59 -9.56 3.32
N HIS A 11 -1.47 -9.94 4.59
CA HIS A 11 -0.33 -9.71 5.49
C HIS A 11 -0.12 -10.98 6.31
N GLN A 12 0.94 -11.04 7.12
CA GLN A 12 1.20 -12.17 8.01
C GLN A 12 0.00 -12.52 8.90
N ALA A 13 -0.20 -13.80 9.21
CA ALA A 13 -1.31 -14.28 10.02
C ALA A 13 -1.41 -13.61 11.41
N SER A 14 -0.29 -13.17 11.98
CA SER A 14 -0.24 -12.45 13.25
C SER A 14 -0.69 -10.98 13.19
N LYS A 15 -0.88 -10.42 11.99
CA LYS A 15 -1.28 -9.03 11.82
C LYS A 15 -2.80 -8.88 11.90
N LEU A 16 -3.24 -8.41 13.07
CA LEU A 16 -4.65 -8.24 13.43
C LEU A 16 -5.27 -6.94 12.93
N ASP A 17 -4.46 -5.91 12.71
CA ASP A 17 -4.93 -4.60 12.28
C ASP A 17 -4.88 -4.43 10.76
N THR A 18 -5.89 -3.73 10.23
CA THR A 18 -5.92 -3.31 8.84
C THR A 18 -4.77 -2.34 8.55
N SER A 19 -4.09 -2.56 7.43
CA SER A 19 -3.01 -1.71 6.93
C SER A 19 -3.39 -0.22 6.94
N GLY A 20 -2.57 0.62 7.59
CA GLY A 20 -2.74 2.07 7.56
C GLY A 20 -2.73 2.64 6.14
N THR A 21 -1.90 2.05 5.26
CA THR A 21 -1.89 2.37 3.83
C THR A 21 -3.22 2.07 3.17
N ALA A 22 -3.81 0.91 3.44
CA ALA A 22 -5.12 0.55 2.89
C ALA A 22 -6.22 1.52 3.35
N LYS A 23 -6.24 1.89 4.65
CA LYS A 23 -7.19 2.89 5.18
C LYS A 23 -7.07 4.23 4.47
N ALA A 24 -5.85 4.70 4.22
CA ALA A 24 -5.61 5.95 3.51
C ALA A 24 -6.10 5.89 2.05
N VAL A 25 -5.82 4.80 1.33
CA VAL A 25 -6.29 4.60 -0.05
C VAL A 25 -7.83 4.52 -0.12
N ILE A 26 -8.46 3.78 0.80
CA ILE A 26 -9.93 3.71 0.90
C ILE A 26 -10.52 5.10 1.13
N SER A 27 -9.91 5.93 1.99
CA SER A 27 -10.36 7.30 2.21
C SER A 27 -10.33 8.14 0.93
N CYS A 28 -9.37 7.91 0.03
CA CYS A 28 -9.37 8.55 -1.29
C CYS A 28 -10.58 8.13 -2.13
N PHE A 29 -10.92 6.84 -2.20
CA PHE A 29 -12.12 6.37 -2.90
C PHE A 29 -13.43 6.88 -2.29
N GLN A 30 -13.50 6.97 -0.95
CA GLN A 30 -14.64 7.58 -0.27
C GLN A 30 -14.82 9.06 -0.67
N LYS A 31 -13.73 9.82 -0.78
CA LYS A 31 -13.75 11.21 -1.29
C LYS A 31 -14.19 11.30 -2.75
N LEU A 32 -13.98 10.25 -3.54
CA LEU A 32 -14.49 10.12 -4.91
C LEU A 32 -15.97 9.68 -4.98
N GLY A 33 -16.65 9.55 -3.84
CA GLY A 33 -18.07 9.23 -3.76
C GLY A 33 -18.38 7.73 -3.66
N VAL A 34 -17.37 6.88 -3.41
CA VAL A 34 -17.56 5.43 -3.25
C VAL A 34 -17.87 5.10 -1.78
N PRO A 35 -19.09 4.65 -1.45
CA PRO A 35 -19.41 4.24 -0.08
C PRO A 35 -18.67 2.95 0.26
N PHE A 36 -17.86 2.98 1.32
CA PHE A 36 -17.12 1.80 1.79
C PHE A 36 -16.90 1.88 3.31
N LYS A 37 -17.04 0.76 4.01
CA LYS A 37 -16.76 0.63 5.45
C LYS A 37 -15.54 -0.24 5.65
N LEU A 38 -14.69 0.09 6.64
CA LEU A 38 -13.42 -0.61 6.84
C LEU A 38 -13.58 -2.08 7.25
N ASP A 39 -14.72 -2.46 7.83
CA ASP A 39 -15.07 -3.86 8.15
C ASP A 39 -15.39 -4.71 6.90
N GLN A 40 -15.56 -4.08 5.73
CA GLN A 40 -15.75 -4.76 4.45
C GLN A 40 -14.44 -5.20 3.80
N ILE A 41 -13.29 -4.86 4.38
CA ILE A 41 -11.98 -5.26 3.85
C ILE A 41 -11.81 -6.77 4.03
N GLN A 42 -11.52 -7.46 2.93
CA GLN A 42 -11.22 -8.88 2.95
C GLN A 42 -9.77 -9.09 3.40
N GLN A 43 -9.61 -9.47 4.66
CA GLN A 43 -8.32 -9.75 5.27
C GLN A 43 -7.94 -11.22 5.07
N ILE A 44 -7.09 -11.50 4.09
CA ILE A 44 -6.59 -12.84 3.84
C ILE A 44 -5.40 -13.10 4.77
N ARG A 45 -5.57 -14.07 5.67
CA ARG A 45 -4.58 -14.46 6.69
C ARG A 45 -4.28 -15.96 6.69
N ASP A 46 -5.16 -16.76 6.10
CA ASP A 46 -4.95 -18.20 5.93
C ASP A 46 -3.83 -18.45 4.92
N PRO A 47 -2.71 -19.11 5.30
CA PRO A 47 -1.55 -19.25 4.41
C PRO A 47 -1.88 -19.94 3.09
N LYS A 48 -2.81 -20.91 3.09
CA LYS A 48 -3.21 -21.61 1.87
C LYS A 48 -3.92 -20.65 0.92
N GLN A 49 -4.86 -19.86 1.41
CA GLN A 49 -5.50 -18.80 0.62
C GLN A 49 -4.51 -17.72 0.15
N GLN A 50 -3.50 -17.38 0.96
CA GLN A 50 -2.48 -16.39 0.58
C GLN A 50 -1.67 -16.86 -0.62
N VAL A 51 -1.34 -18.15 -0.71
CA VAL A 51 -0.64 -18.73 -1.86
C VAL A 51 -1.60 -18.92 -3.04
N GLU A 52 -2.70 -19.65 -2.84
CA GLU A 52 -3.55 -20.13 -3.93
C GLU A 52 -4.42 -19.02 -4.57
N MET A 53 -4.92 -18.08 -3.77
CA MET A 53 -5.85 -17.04 -4.23
C MET A 53 -5.15 -15.69 -4.41
N VAL A 54 -4.25 -15.31 -3.50
CA VAL A 54 -3.58 -13.99 -3.54
C VAL A 54 -2.28 -14.03 -4.36
N GLY A 55 -1.66 -15.21 -4.52
CA GLY A 55 -0.41 -15.35 -5.26
C GLY A 55 0.82 -14.91 -4.47
N VAL A 56 0.78 -14.97 -3.13
CA VAL A 56 1.95 -14.71 -2.28
C VAL A 56 2.91 -15.91 -2.42
N PRO A 57 4.19 -15.70 -2.79
CA PRO A 57 5.16 -16.79 -2.82
C PRO A 57 5.38 -17.36 -1.41
N GLU A 58 5.47 -18.69 -1.28
CA GLU A 58 5.55 -19.38 0.02
C GLU A 58 6.67 -18.85 0.92
N GLU A 59 7.83 -18.52 0.34
CA GLU A 59 8.99 -17.97 1.07
C GLU A 59 8.71 -16.60 1.72
N TYR A 60 7.69 -15.87 1.27
CA TYR A 60 7.32 -14.54 1.76
C TYR A 60 6.07 -14.52 2.65
N LEU A 61 5.47 -15.67 2.99
CA LEU A 61 4.27 -15.73 3.84
C LEU A 61 4.44 -15.04 5.22
N ASN A 62 5.67 -15.03 5.73
CA ASN A 62 6.03 -14.38 6.99
C ASN A 62 6.47 -12.91 6.81
N GLY A 63 6.32 -12.35 5.62
CA GLY A 63 7.04 -11.15 5.21
C GLY A 63 6.49 -10.53 3.93
N HIS A 64 5.19 -10.27 3.85
CA HIS A 64 4.57 -9.66 2.68
C HIS A 64 3.54 -8.59 3.04
N ALA A 65 3.18 -7.78 2.05
CA ALA A 65 2.05 -6.88 2.09
C ALA A 65 1.46 -6.75 0.68
N PHE A 66 0.35 -7.43 0.42
CA PHE A 66 -0.36 -7.42 -0.87
C PHE A 66 -1.69 -6.72 -0.67
N HIS A 67 -2.04 -5.78 -1.54
CA HIS A 67 -3.37 -5.17 -1.51
C HIS A 67 -3.91 -5.01 -2.92
N MET A 68 -5.21 -5.21 -3.06
CA MET A 68 -5.98 -5.09 -4.29
C MET A 68 -7.21 -4.23 -4.04
N TYR A 69 -7.44 -3.24 -4.89
CA TYR A 69 -8.58 -2.34 -4.85
C TYR A 69 -9.29 -2.45 -6.19
N HIS A 70 -10.50 -3.00 -6.19
CA HIS A 70 -11.27 -3.28 -7.39
C HIS A 70 -12.58 -2.48 -7.37
N LEU A 71 -12.77 -1.63 -8.38
CA LEU A 71 -13.93 -0.74 -8.53
C LEU A 71 -14.68 -1.09 -9.81
N THR A 72 -15.97 -1.42 -9.68
CA THR A 72 -16.84 -1.78 -10.80
C THR A 72 -17.98 -0.78 -10.94
N SER A 73 -18.28 -0.33 -12.16
CA SER A 73 -19.42 0.55 -12.44
C SER A 73 -20.76 -0.15 -12.16
N PRO A 74 -21.84 0.61 -11.91
CA PRO A 74 -23.12 0.00 -11.56
C PRO A 74 -23.75 -0.87 -12.65
N ASP A 75 -23.47 -0.58 -13.92
CA ASP A 75 -23.88 -1.38 -15.09
C ASP A 75 -22.91 -2.54 -15.41
N GLN A 76 -21.86 -2.71 -14.59
CA GLN A 76 -20.85 -3.76 -14.70
C GLN A 76 -19.99 -3.72 -15.98
N THR A 77 -20.03 -2.64 -16.76
CA THR A 77 -19.27 -2.56 -18.01
C THR A 77 -17.89 -1.93 -17.86
N VAL A 78 -17.58 -1.34 -16.71
CA VAL A 78 -16.28 -0.72 -16.40
C VAL A 78 -15.72 -1.31 -15.12
N SER A 79 -14.45 -1.71 -15.16
CA SER A 79 -13.68 -2.14 -14.01
C SER A 79 -12.34 -1.40 -13.95
N PHE A 80 -11.95 -0.99 -12.75
CA PHE A 80 -10.61 -0.53 -12.42
C PHE A 80 -10.02 -1.41 -11.33
N GLU A 81 -8.75 -1.78 -11.49
CA GLU A 81 -8.00 -2.50 -10.48
C GLU A 81 -6.68 -1.78 -10.20
N PHE A 82 -6.36 -1.67 -8.91
CA PHE A 82 -5.08 -1.19 -8.43
C PHE A 82 -4.49 -2.24 -7.51
N GLN A 83 -3.25 -2.64 -7.77
CA GLN A 83 -2.54 -3.62 -6.95
C GLN A 83 -1.15 -3.12 -6.59
N HIS A 84 -0.73 -3.41 -5.36
CA HIS A 84 0.66 -3.27 -4.94
C HIS A 84 1.04 -4.41 -4.00
N ASN A 85 2.10 -5.12 -4.38
CA ASN A 85 2.56 -6.33 -3.72
C ASN A 85 4.01 -6.15 -3.28
N VAL A 86 4.25 -6.34 -1.99
CA VAL A 86 5.58 -6.29 -1.41
C VAL A 86 5.95 -7.67 -0.92
N CYS A 87 7.07 -8.18 -1.41
CA CYS A 87 7.73 -9.37 -0.91
C CYS A 87 8.96 -8.98 -0.07
N GLY A 88 9.05 -9.51 1.14
CA GLY A 88 10.14 -9.25 2.06
C GLY A 88 10.22 -7.80 2.50
N ARG A 89 11.46 -7.29 2.60
CA ARG A 89 11.77 -5.99 3.20
C ARG A 89 12.56 -5.04 2.30
N SER A 90 12.88 -5.46 1.08
CA SER A 90 13.77 -4.73 0.18
C SER A 90 13.28 -3.30 -0.09
N ILE A 91 11.98 -3.10 -0.36
CA ILE A 91 11.42 -1.77 -0.63
C ILE A 91 11.62 -0.79 0.55
N TYR A 92 11.60 -1.29 1.79
CA TYR A 92 11.82 -0.46 2.97
C TYR A 92 13.31 -0.13 3.16
N ALA A 93 14.19 -1.09 2.86
CA ALA A 93 15.63 -0.87 2.89
C ALA A 93 16.03 0.18 1.84
N GLU A 94 15.58 0.02 0.59
CA GLU A 94 15.88 0.96 -0.49
C GLU A 94 15.34 2.37 -0.20
N GLY A 95 14.09 2.49 0.25
CA GLY A 95 13.52 3.78 0.62
C GLY A 95 14.25 4.45 1.79
N THR A 96 14.83 3.67 2.71
CA THR A 96 15.65 4.20 3.80
C THR A 96 16.99 4.74 3.28
N ILE A 97 17.60 4.05 2.30
CA ILE A 97 18.83 4.53 1.64
C ILE A 97 18.54 5.85 0.91
N ASP A 98 17.44 5.94 0.15
CA ASP A 98 17.04 7.18 -0.51
C ASP A 98 16.81 8.33 0.48
N ALA A 99 16.09 8.07 1.58
CA ALA A 99 15.88 9.07 2.62
C ALA A 99 17.20 9.53 3.27
N THR A 100 18.18 8.63 3.42
CA THR A 100 19.50 8.95 3.97
C THR A 100 20.29 9.84 3.02
N ILE A 101 20.30 9.52 1.72
CA ILE A 101 20.95 10.33 0.68
C ILE A 101 20.29 11.71 0.60
N PHE A 102 18.97 11.76 0.58
CA PHE A 102 18.19 13.00 0.63
C PHE A 102 18.61 13.86 1.83
N LEU A 103 18.61 13.28 3.04
CA LEU A 103 18.93 14.02 4.25
C LEU A 103 20.38 14.52 4.26
N ALA A 104 21.33 13.71 3.80
CA ALA A 104 22.73 14.11 3.65
C ALA A 104 22.87 15.34 2.73
N LYS A 105 22.15 15.36 1.61
CA LYS A 105 22.10 16.52 0.70
C LYS A 105 21.52 17.76 1.38
N LYS A 106 20.42 17.63 2.15
CA LYS A 106 19.83 18.76 2.89
C LYS A 106 20.78 19.34 3.95
N ILE A 107 21.55 18.49 4.63
CA ILE A 107 22.59 18.91 5.58
C ILE A 107 23.69 19.69 4.85
N GLN A 108 24.21 19.16 3.75
CA GLN A 108 25.28 19.80 2.97
C GLN A 108 24.87 21.19 2.43
N LEU A 109 23.61 21.34 2.02
CA LEU A 109 23.05 22.61 1.55
C LEU A 109 22.73 23.60 2.69
N GLY A 110 22.82 23.19 3.95
CA GLY A 110 22.54 24.06 5.10
C GLY A 110 21.07 24.49 5.19
N THR A 111 20.12 23.70 4.69
CA THR A 111 18.70 24.07 4.64
C THR A 111 18.12 24.35 6.03
N GLU A 112 17.23 25.35 6.15
CA GLU A 112 16.60 25.70 7.43
C GLU A 112 15.65 24.61 7.95
N GLN A 113 14.89 23.95 7.06
CA GLN A 113 13.99 22.85 7.42
C GLN A 113 14.79 21.67 7.99
N ARG A 114 14.31 21.13 9.13
CA ARG A 114 14.99 20.07 9.88
C ARG A 114 14.25 18.75 9.93
N ILE A 115 12.92 18.77 9.79
CA ILE A 115 12.07 17.58 9.84
C ILE A 115 11.49 17.36 8.46
N TYR A 116 11.61 16.14 7.98
CA TYR A 116 11.20 15.71 6.64
C TYR A 116 10.42 14.39 6.74
N ASN A 117 9.65 14.09 5.70
CA ASN A 117 8.97 12.83 5.52
C ASN A 117 9.22 12.26 4.12
N MET A 118 8.61 11.09 3.80
CA MET A 118 8.85 10.42 2.53
C MET A 118 8.27 11.16 1.31
N ILE A 119 7.30 12.07 1.49
CA ILE A 119 6.81 12.93 0.40
C ILE A 119 7.88 13.95 0.02
N ASP A 120 8.64 14.47 0.99
CA ASP A 120 9.77 15.38 0.71
C ASP A 120 10.87 14.65 -0.08
N VAL A 121 11.17 13.41 0.31
CA VAL A 121 12.14 12.55 -0.40
C VAL A 121 11.68 12.29 -1.84
N LEU A 122 10.41 11.91 -2.05
CA LEU A 122 9.86 11.65 -3.38
C LEU A 122 9.87 12.88 -4.29
N ARG A 123 9.64 14.08 -3.73
CA ARG A 123 9.66 15.34 -4.49
C ARG A 123 11.05 15.76 -4.94
N GLU A 124 12.10 15.32 -4.25
CA GLU A 124 13.48 15.53 -4.69
C GLU A 124 13.78 14.81 -6.01
N GLY A 125 13.04 13.73 -6.30
CA GLY A 125 13.24 12.87 -7.45
C GLY A 125 14.24 11.74 -7.17
N ASN A 126 14.55 11.00 -8.23
CA ASN A 126 15.52 9.92 -8.15
C ASN A 126 16.93 10.47 -7.88
N MET A 127 17.65 9.84 -6.97
CA MET A 127 19.02 10.21 -6.58
C MET A 127 20.03 9.08 -6.85
N ARG A 128 19.61 8.01 -7.55
CA ARG A 128 20.36 6.78 -7.85
C ARG A 128 19.89 6.10 -9.13
#